data_AF-A0A4U7KM94-F1
#
_entry.id   AF-A0A4U7KM94-F1
#
_cell.length_a   1.000
_cell.length_b   1.000
_cell.length_c   1.000
_cell.angle_alpha   90.00
_cell.angle_beta   90.00
_cell.angle_gamma   90.00
#
_symmetry.space_group_name_H-M   'P 1'
#
loop_
_entity.id
_entity.type
_entity.pdbx_description
1 polymer ?
#
loop_
_entity_poly.entity_id
_entity_poly.type
_entity_poly.pdbx_seq_one_letter_code
_entity_poly.pdbx_strand_id
1 'polypeptide(L)'
;MCSLGGYAWETKAEALAQAVRLVHGPEHFGVSTLSTRYPADHAIADLAGSVISGPEYFAPCDTETGSLLYLGLTVSQTWRNVLHSKAKNATISIASNADPAVPDPRHASKHQWDKQRPSWRRGMPSKPRVTLFGHFDLLNATRHPDQAEKALSCYLEHHPDASHWAPNATESPHVPFWAQFSVDKVYWIGGFGDEHYIGWFDSNEWHTALKEHHSSDVHHQLEHSVPRFVIQ
;
A
#
# COMPACT_ATOMS: atom_id res chain seq x y z
N MET A 1 -17.39 30.37 -6.37
CA MET A 1 -16.29 31.15 -7.01
C MET A 1 -15.44 30.17 -7.80
N CYS A 2 -15.45 30.30 -9.13
CA CYS A 2 -14.72 29.42 -10.04
C CYS A 2 -13.21 29.50 -9.76
N SER A 3 -12.54 28.36 -9.64
CA SER A 3 -11.16 28.26 -10.09
C SER A 3 -11.17 27.52 -11.41
N LEU A 4 -10.96 28.29 -12.47
CA LEU A 4 -10.55 27.80 -13.78
C LEU A 4 -9.30 26.93 -13.59
N GLY A 5 -9.22 25.85 -14.38
CA GLY A 5 -8.22 24.79 -14.24
C GLY A 5 -6.80 25.30 -14.03
N GLY A 6 -6.28 25.07 -12.83
CA GLY A 6 -4.85 24.91 -12.66
C GLY A 6 -4.50 23.56 -13.29
N TYR A 7 -3.78 23.59 -14.40
CA TYR A 7 -3.20 22.39 -14.98
C TYR A 7 -2.30 21.77 -13.91
N ALA A 8 -2.73 20.65 -13.32
CA ALA A 8 -1.77 19.77 -12.67
C ALA A 8 -0.65 19.52 -13.68
N TRP A 9 0.59 19.84 -13.30
CA TRP A 9 1.76 19.66 -14.16
C TRP A 9 2.01 18.17 -14.38
N GLU A 10 1.65 17.38 -13.37
CA GLU A 10 1.66 15.93 -13.38
C GLU A 10 0.56 15.37 -14.30
N THR A 11 0.96 14.59 -15.30
CA THR A 11 0.05 13.81 -16.14
C THR A 11 -0.59 12.67 -15.34
N LYS A 12 -1.75 12.18 -15.79
CA LYS A 12 -2.41 11.01 -15.18
C LYS A 12 -1.49 9.78 -15.13
N ALA A 13 -0.66 9.57 -16.16
CA ALA A 13 0.28 8.45 -16.23
C ALA A 13 1.43 8.59 -15.21
N GLU A 14 1.99 9.79 -15.06
CA GLU A 14 3.01 10.06 -14.04
C GLU A 14 2.44 9.89 -12.63
N ALA A 15 1.22 10.36 -12.39
CA ALA A 15 0.52 10.18 -11.12
C ALA A 15 0.29 8.71 -10.79
N LEU A 16 -0.12 7.91 -11.79
CA LEU A 16 -0.33 6.48 -11.63
C LEU A 16 0.99 5.76 -11.30
N ALA A 17 2.06 6.06 -12.02
CA ALA A 17 3.38 5.51 -11.72
C ALA A 17 3.88 5.90 -10.31
N GLN A 18 3.54 7.11 -9.85
CA GLN A 18 3.84 7.54 -8.48
C GLN A 18 3.00 6.82 -7.44
N ALA A 19 1.73 6.55 -7.73
CA ALA A 19 0.87 5.78 -6.84
C ALA A 19 1.41 4.36 -6.63
N VAL A 20 1.85 3.71 -7.71
CA VAL A 20 2.49 2.39 -7.64
C VAL A 20 3.79 2.46 -6.84
N ARG A 21 4.65 3.46 -7.10
CA ARG A 21 5.89 3.67 -6.31
C ARG A 21 5.62 3.90 -4.83
N LEU A 22 4.56 4.66 -4.49
CA LEU A 22 4.20 4.89 -3.09
C LEU A 22 3.81 3.60 -2.38
N VAL A 23 3.14 2.66 -3.05
CA VAL A 23 2.75 1.36 -2.43
C VAL A 23 3.94 0.43 -2.21
N HIS A 24 4.98 0.55 -3.04
CA HIS A 24 6.20 -0.25 -2.97
C HIS A 24 7.35 0.48 -2.24
N GLY A 25 7.06 1.67 -1.71
CA GLY A 25 8.04 2.55 -1.11
C GLY A 25 8.44 2.07 0.28
N PRO A 26 9.74 2.13 0.66
CA PRO A 26 10.15 1.75 2.01
C PRO A 26 9.71 2.77 3.08
N GLU A 27 9.30 3.98 2.69
CA GLU A 27 9.04 5.10 3.61
C GLU A 27 7.85 4.89 4.54
N HIS A 28 6.92 4.01 4.19
CA HIS A 28 5.76 3.66 5.01
C HIS A 28 5.95 2.34 5.75
N PHE A 29 7.14 1.73 5.69
CA PHE A 29 7.49 0.48 6.39
C PHE A 29 6.48 -0.66 6.16
N GLY A 30 5.87 -0.74 4.97
CA GLY A 30 4.81 -1.72 4.70
C GLY A 30 3.58 -1.59 5.63
N VAL A 31 3.31 -0.41 6.19
CA VAL A 31 2.10 -0.17 7.01
C VAL A 31 1.04 0.54 6.17
N SER A 32 -0.18 0.01 6.19
CA SER A 32 -1.36 0.67 5.65
C SER A 32 -2.37 0.97 6.77
N THR A 33 -3.29 1.90 6.52
CA THR A 33 -4.51 2.03 7.33
C THR A 33 -5.61 1.18 6.69
N LEU A 34 -5.92 0.04 7.30
CA LEU A 34 -6.99 -0.86 6.88
C LEU A 34 -8.33 -0.41 7.47
N SER A 35 -9.30 -0.17 6.60
CA SER A 35 -10.68 0.20 6.95
C SER A 35 -11.65 -0.92 6.58
N THR A 36 -12.47 -1.34 7.54
CA THR A 36 -13.42 -2.44 7.39
C THR A 36 -14.74 -2.08 8.06
N ARG A 37 -15.82 -2.77 7.66
CA ARG A 37 -17.15 -2.50 8.17
C ARG A 37 -17.58 -3.56 9.18
N TYR A 38 -18.12 -3.14 10.31
CA TYR A 38 -18.80 -4.04 11.23
C TYR A 38 -20.00 -4.72 10.54
N PRO A 39 -20.33 -5.95 10.93
CA PRO A 39 -21.49 -6.64 10.37
C PRO A 39 -22.79 -5.92 10.75
N ALA A 40 -23.85 -6.13 9.94
CA ALA A 40 -25.12 -5.44 10.13
C ALA A 40 -25.88 -5.92 11.38
N ASP A 41 -25.56 -7.11 11.87
CA ASP A 41 -26.10 -7.76 13.06
C ASP A 41 -25.13 -7.68 14.26
N HIS A 42 -24.26 -6.66 14.28
CA HIS A 42 -23.31 -6.47 15.38
C HIS A 42 -24.01 -6.30 16.73
N ALA A 43 -23.50 -6.99 17.77
CA ALA A 43 -24.12 -7.03 19.10
C ALA A 43 -24.27 -5.64 19.77
N ILE A 44 -23.36 -4.72 19.46
CA ILE A 44 -23.48 -3.30 19.84
C ILE A 44 -24.16 -2.59 18.67
N ALA A 45 -25.44 -2.24 18.82
CA ALA A 45 -26.29 -1.71 17.76
C ALA A 45 -25.72 -0.45 17.09
N ASP A 46 -25.13 0.48 17.86
CA ASP A 46 -24.56 1.72 17.32
C ASP A 46 -23.31 1.52 16.46
N LEU A 47 -22.66 0.35 16.60
CA LEU A 47 -21.52 -0.03 15.75
C LEU A 47 -21.96 -0.80 14.50
N ALA A 48 -23.21 -1.28 14.44
CA ALA A 48 -23.69 -2.08 13.33
C ALA A 48 -23.54 -1.32 12.00
N GLY A 49 -22.71 -1.85 11.12
CA GLY A 49 -22.44 -1.23 9.83
C GLY A 49 -21.57 0.02 9.84
N SER A 50 -21.05 0.43 11.00
CA SER A 50 -20.02 1.46 11.11
C SER A 50 -18.68 0.95 10.56
N VAL A 51 -17.79 1.89 10.24
CA VAL A 51 -16.43 1.57 9.80
C VAL A 51 -15.46 1.72 10.96
N ILE A 52 -14.50 0.80 11.05
CA ILE A 52 -13.30 0.95 11.88
C ILE A 52 -12.07 0.93 10.99
N SER A 53 -11.08 1.74 11.36
CA SER A 53 -9.81 1.84 10.67
C SER A 53 -8.66 1.58 11.66
N GLY A 54 -7.63 0.87 11.24
CA GLY A 54 -6.45 0.59 12.05
C GLY A 54 -5.22 0.32 11.21
N PRO A 55 -4.00 0.51 11.75
CA PRO A 55 -2.77 0.18 11.05
C PRO A 55 -2.61 -1.34 10.93
N GLU A 56 -2.22 -1.81 9.75
CA GLU A 56 -1.93 -3.23 9.48
C GLU A 56 -0.70 -3.34 8.57
N TYR A 57 0.14 -4.33 8.82
CA TYR A 57 1.29 -4.63 7.97
C TYR A 57 0.85 -5.34 6.68
N PHE A 58 1.43 -4.91 5.56
CA PHE A 58 1.30 -5.50 4.24
C PHE A 58 2.66 -5.65 3.56
N ALA A 59 2.76 -6.56 2.60
CA ALA A 59 3.92 -6.73 1.75
C ALA A 59 3.50 -6.88 0.28
N PRO A 60 4.13 -6.18 -0.67
CA PRO A 60 3.84 -6.28 -2.10
C PRO A 60 4.51 -7.54 -2.72
N CYS A 61 4.06 -8.72 -2.28
CA CYS A 61 4.71 -10.00 -2.59
C CYS A 61 4.30 -10.61 -3.95
N ASP A 62 3.12 -10.29 -4.47
CA ASP A 62 2.62 -10.86 -5.71
C ASP A 62 2.85 -9.89 -6.87
N THR A 63 3.87 -10.15 -7.67
CA THR A 63 4.25 -9.32 -8.82
C THR A 63 3.43 -9.62 -10.08
N GLU A 64 2.68 -10.73 -10.12
CA GLU A 64 1.85 -11.10 -11.27
C GLU A 64 0.48 -10.42 -11.22
N THR A 65 -0.15 -10.45 -10.04
CA THR A 65 -1.46 -9.85 -9.81
C THR A 65 -1.37 -8.45 -9.22
N GLY A 66 -0.25 -8.10 -8.58
CA GLY A 66 -0.10 -6.85 -7.83
C GLY A 66 -0.92 -6.81 -6.53
N SER A 67 -1.35 -7.99 -6.05
CA SER A 67 -2.06 -8.12 -4.78
C SER A 67 -1.12 -7.87 -3.61
N LEU A 68 -1.65 -7.23 -2.57
CA LEU A 68 -0.89 -6.96 -1.35
C LEU A 68 -1.13 -8.08 -0.34
N LEU A 69 -0.06 -8.68 0.17
CA LEU A 69 -0.11 -9.74 1.17
C LEU A 69 -0.21 -9.16 2.58
N TYR A 70 -1.15 -9.65 3.37
CA TYR A 70 -1.33 -9.31 4.77
C TYR A 70 -1.23 -10.54 5.66
N LEU A 71 -0.72 -10.32 6.88
CA LEU A 71 -0.76 -11.28 7.97
C LEU A 71 -1.90 -10.91 8.92
N GLY A 72 -3.02 -11.62 8.81
CA GLY A 72 -4.19 -11.38 9.64
C GLY A 72 -4.08 -12.01 11.02
N LEU A 73 -4.33 -11.22 12.07
CA LEU A 73 -4.44 -11.67 13.45
C LEU A 73 -5.85 -11.39 13.98
N THR A 74 -6.55 -12.42 14.45
CA THR A 74 -7.96 -12.32 14.87
C THR A 74 -8.19 -11.50 16.15
N VAL A 75 -7.13 -11.12 16.85
CA VAL A 75 -7.19 -10.13 17.94
C VAL A 75 -7.58 -8.75 17.40
N SER A 76 -7.21 -8.41 16.16
CA SER A 76 -7.61 -7.16 15.52
C SER A 76 -9.10 -7.19 15.13
N GLN A 77 -9.79 -6.08 15.38
CA GLN A 77 -11.20 -5.96 15.01
C GLN A 77 -11.40 -5.84 13.49
N THR A 78 -10.43 -5.26 12.77
CA THR A 78 -10.46 -5.18 11.30
C THR A 78 -10.49 -6.58 10.68
N TRP A 79 -9.63 -7.49 11.14
CA TRP A 79 -9.59 -8.88 10.68
C TRP A 79 -10.85 -9.66 11.06
N ARG A 80 -11.42 -9.44 12.25
CA ARG A 80 -12.72 -10.02 12.62
C ARG A 80 -13.84 -9.60 11.66
N ASN A 81 -13.85 -8.33 11.24
CA ASN A 81 -14.81 -7.83 10.25
C ASN A 81 -14.61 -8.48 8.88
N VAL A 82 -13.36 -8.62 8.41
CA VAL A 82 -13.03 -9.32 7.16
C VAL A 82 -13.52 -10.77 7.19
N LEU A 83 -13.25 -11.50 8.27
CA LEU A 83 -13.65 -12.91 8.41
C LEU A 83 -15.17 -13.11 8.44
N HIS A 84 -15.91 -12.16 9.04
CA HIS A 84 -17.37 -12.22 9.08
C HIS A 84 -18.03 -11.79 7.76
N SER A 85 -17.33 -11.00 6.95
CA SER A 85 -17.85 -10.52 5.67
C SER A 85 -17.78 -11.61 4.60
N LYS A 86 -18.91 -11.85 3.92
CA LYS A 86 -18.95 -12.74 2.74
C LYS A 86 -18.12 -12.17 1.60
N ALA A 87 -18.29 -10.87 1.33
CA ALA A 87 -17.61 -10.17 0.24
C ALA A 87 -16.15 -9.82 0.56
N LYS A 88 -15.80 -9.71 1.85
CA LYS A 88 -14.44 -9.36 2.32
C LYS A 88 -13.93 -8.02 1.80
N ASN A 89 -14.84 -7.14 1.39
CA ASN A 89 -14.51 -5.79 0.94
C ASN A 89 -13.82 -5.01 2.05
N ALA A 90 -12.78 -4.28 1.67
CA ALA A 90 -12.04 -3.39 2.54
C ALA A 90 -11.51 -2.19 1.75
N THR A 91 -11.03 -1.19 2.49
CA THR A 91 -10.34 -0.04 1.93
C THR A 91 -9.04 0.14 2.67
N ILE A 92 -7.94 0.28 1.95
CA ILE A 92 -6.62 0.53 2.54
C ILE A 92 -6.13 1.90 2.09
N SER A 93 -5.53 2.64 3.00
CA SER A 93 -4.89 3.92 2.69
C SER A 93 -3.42 3.88 3.06
N ILE A 94 -2.57 4.31 2.14
CA ILE A 94 -1.13 4.43 2.31
C ILE A 94 -0.77 5.88 2.00
N ALA A 95 0.00 6.50 2.89
CA ALA A 95 0.46 7.85 2.74
C ALA A 95 1.97 7.89 2.91
N SER A 96 2.62 8.84 2.25
CA SER A 96 4.04 9.10 2.53
C SER A 96 4.20 9.67 3.94
N ASN A 97 5.45 9.72 4.43
CA ASN A 97 5.80 10.20 5.76
C ASN A 97 5.10 11.54 6.08
N ALA A 98 4.38 11.64 7.21
CA ALA A 98 3.64 12.84 7.56
C ALA A 98 4.48 13.98 8.15
N ASP A 99 5.74 13.73 8.50
CA ASP A 99 6.64 14.71 9.12
C ASP A 99 6.96 15.87 8.16
N PRO A 100 6.59 17.13 8.45
CA PRO A 100 6.90 18.28 7.60
C PRO A 100 8.41 18.61 7.51
N ALA A 101 9.25 18.01 8.36
CA ALA A 101 10.70 18.10 8.23
C ALA A 101 11.25 17.24 7.09
N VAL A 102 10.52 16.21 6.67
CA VAL A 102 10.84 15.33 5.54
C VAL A 102 10.10 15.81 4.30
N PRO A 103 10.70 16.64 3.42
CA PRO A 103 10.00 17.17 2.26
C PRO A 103 9.68 16.05 1.27
N ASP A 104 8.61 16.25 0.50
CA ASP A 104 8.31 15.40 -0.64
C ASP A 104 9.50 15.42 -1.62
N PRO A 105 10.05 14.25 -2.02
CA PRO A 105 11.15 14.17 -2.98
C PRO A 105 10.87 14.90 -4.29
N ARG A 106 9.61 14.98 -4.71
CA ARG A 106 9.17 15.67 -5.94
C ARG A 106 9.33 17.19 -5.83
N HIS A 107 9.42 17.73 -4.62
CA HIS A 107 9.61 19.16 -4.35
C HIS A 107 11.00 19.48 -3.76
N ALA A 108 11.87 18.47 -3.67
CA ALA A 108 13.19 18.61 -3.07
C ALA A 108 14.29 18.29 -4.08
N SER A 109 15.33 19.14 -4.14
CA SER A 109 16.56 18.83 -4.88
C SER A 109 17.59 18.25 -3.92
N LYS A 110 18.14 17.06 -4.20
CA LYS A 110 19.09 16.37 -3.29
C LYS A 110 18.56 16.26 -1.84
N HIS A 111 17.27 15.99 -1.69
CA HIS A 111 16.55 15.94 -0.39
C HIS A 111 16.53 17.27 0.39
N GLN A 112 16.89 18.39 -0.24
CA GLN A 112 16.81 19.72 0.36
C GLN A 112 15.60 20.48 -0.20
N TRP A 113 14.87 21.12 0.70
CA TRP A 113 13.77 22.01 0.35
C TRP A 113 14.29 23.29 -0.30
N ASP A 114 13.68 23.68 -1.42
CA ASP A 114 13.92 24.99 -2.00
C ASP A 114 13.39 26.09 -1.07
N LYS A 115 14.28 26.94 -0.55
CA LYS A 115 13.96 28.05 0.35
C LYS A 115 12.99 29.07 -0.27
N GLN A 116 12.85 29.11 -1.60
CA GLN A 116 11.91 29.98 -2.29
C GLN A 116 10.47 29.42 -2.28
N ARG A 117 10.29 28.12 -2.08
CA ARG A 117 8.96 27.50 -2.02
C ARG A 117 8.27 27.80 -0.68
N PRO A 118 6.96 28.13 -0.68
CA PRO A 118 6.22 28.41 0.54
C PRO A 118 6.25 27.25 1.54
N SER A 119 6.55 27.52 2.81
CA SER A 119 6.74 26.48 3.85
C SER A 119 5.54 25.57 4.08
N TRP A 120 4.31 26.06 3.84
CA TRP A 120 3.08 25.27 3.98
C TRP A 120 3.02 24.08 3.01
N ARG A 121 3.77 24.11 1.90
CA ARG A 121 3.91 22.99 0.95
C ARG A 121 4.80 21.85 1.45
N ARG A 122 5.36 21.93 2.67
CA ARG A 122 6.11 20.83 3.29
C ARG A 122 5.21 19.81 4.00
N GLY A 123 4.02 20.25 4.42
CA GLY A 123 3.11 19.43 5.20
C GLY A 123 2.28 18.47 4.33
N MET A 124 1.43 17.69 5.01
CA MET A 124 0.52 16.74 4.36
C MET A 124 -0.24 17.27 3.14
N PRO A 125 -0.72 18.53 3.08
CA PRO A 125 -1.38 19.04 1.88
C PRO A 125 -0.61 18.77 0.60
N SER A 126 0.73 18.77 0.58
CA SER A 126 1.51 18.55 -0.64
C SER A 126 2.10 17.13 -0.75
N LYS A 127 1.74 16.23 0.17
CA LYS A 127 2.27 14.87 0.22
C LYS A 127 1.34 13.85 -0.42
N PRO A 128 1.91 12.86 -1.14
CA PRO A 128 1.15 11.86 -1.84
C PRO A 128 0.51 10.88 -0.87
N ARG A 129 -0.68 10.44 -1.24
CA ARG A 129 -1.43 9.39 -0.57
C ARG A 129 -2.35 8.69 -1.56
N VAL A 130 -2.48 7.39 -1.36
CA VAL A 130 -3.30 6.51 -2.18
C VAL A 130 -4.32 5.81 -1.29
N THR A 131 -5.53 5.67 -1.80
CA THR A 131 -6.58 4.86 -1.21
C THR A 131 -6.97 3.78 -2.21
N LEU A 132 -6.79 2.52 -1.82
CA LEU A 132 -7.13 1.35 -2.62
C LEU A 132 -8.41 0.74 -2.07
N PHE A 133 -9.37 0.51 -2.96
CA PHE A 133 -10.63 -0.17 -2.68
C PHE A 133 -10.52 -1.58 -3.26
N GLY A 134 -10.93 -2.58 -2.49
CA GLY A 134 -10.69 -3.96 -2.87
C GLY A 134 -11.37 -4.96 -1.95
N HIS A 135 -10.93 -6.21 -2.06
CA HIS A 135 -11.41 -7.31 -1.26
C HIS A 135 -10.26 -8.27 -0.91
N PHE A 136 -10.46 -9.04 0.16
CA PHE A 136 -9.50 -10.06 0.59
C PHE A 136 -9.86 -11.45 0.11
N ASP A 137 -8.86 -12.15 -0.42
CA ASP A 137 -8.86 -13.60 -0.60
C ASP A 137 -8.02 -14.25 0.49
N LEU A 138 -8.60 -15.23 1.20
CA LEU A 138 -7.93 -15.89 2.32
C LEU A 138 -7.22 -17.14 1.81
N LEU A 139 -5.90 -17.20 2.02
CA LEU A 139 -5.10 -18.34 1.59
C LEU A 139 -5.35 -19.53 2.53
N ASN A 140 -5.82 -20.64 1.96
CA ASN A 140 -5.96 -21.89 2.68
C ASN A 140 -4.59 -22.60 2.76
N ALA A 141 -3.82 -22.29 3.81
CA ALA A 141 -2.48 -22.84 4.00
C ALA A 141 -2.45 -24.38 4.09
N THR A 142 -3.52 -25.01 4.58
CA THR A 142 -3.61 -26.48 4.65
C THR A 142 -3.75 -27.11 3.25
N ARG A 143 -4.48 -26.46 2.35
CA ARG A 143 -4.67 -26.94 0.96
C ARG A 143 -3.53 -26.51 0.03
N HIS A 144 -2.87 -25.40 0.34
CA HIS A 144 -1.82 -24.80 -0.49
C HIS A 144 -0.57 -24.48 0.34
N PRO A 145 0.13 -25.49 0.89
CA PRO A 145 1.30 -25.28 1.74
C PRO A 145 2.44 -24.57 1.01
N ASP A 146 2.69 -24.87 -0.27
CA ASP A 146 3.74 -24.21 -1.06
C ASP A 146 3.49 -22.70 -1.23
N GLN A 147 2.22 -22.30 -1.36
CA GLN A 147 1.84 -20.88 -1.43
C GLN A 147 2.00 -20.21 -0.06
N ALA A 148 1.67 -20.92 1.03
CA ALA A 148 1.85 -20.39 2.38
C ALA A 148 3.32 -20.20 2.74
N GLU A 149 4.21 -21.08 2.29
CA GLU A 149 5.65 -20.96 2.49
C GLU A 149 6.24 -19.78 1.70
N LYS A 150 5.80 -19.59 0.44
CA LYS A 150 6.17 -18.42 -0.36
C LYS A 150 5.70 -17.12 0.28
N ALA A 151 4.46 -17.10 0.77
CA ALA A 151 3.89 -15.96 1.49
C ALA A 151 4.72 -15.64 2.74
N LEU A 152 5.06 -16.65 3.55
CA LEU A 152 5.89 -16.50 4.73
C LEU A 152 7.26 -15.90 4.39
N SER A 153 7.96 -16.49 3.41
CA SER A 153 9.30 -16.07 3.02
C SER A 153 9.33 -14.60 2.59
N CYS A 154 8.43 -14.21 1.67
CA CYS A 154 8.36 -12.84 1.20
C CYS A 154 7.92 -11.85 2.29
N TYR A 155 6.96 -12.24 3.13
CA TYR A 155 6.46 -11.37 4.19
C TYR A 155 7.55 -11.07 5.23
N LEU A 156 8.35 -12.07 5.61
CA LEU A 156 9.46 -11.89 6.56
C LEU A 156 10.65 -11.13 5.96
N GLU A 157 10.82 -11.12 4.64
CA GLU A 157 11.79 -10.24 3.99
C GLU A 157 11.41 -8.76 4.19
N HIS A 158 10.12 -8.44 4.16
CA HIS A 158 9.61 -7.08 4.37
C HIS A 158 9.45 -6.72 5.86
N HIS A 159 9.05 -7.70 6.68
CA HIS A 159 8.74 -7.54 8.10
C HIS A 159 9.47 -8.60 8.94
N PRO A 160 10.80 -8.47 9.17
CA PRO A 160 11.55 -9.46 9.94
C PRO A 160 11.07 -9.63 11.38
N ASP A 161 10.52 -8.56 11.98
CA ASP A 161 9.91 -8.56 13.30
C ASP A 161 8.71 -9.49 13.39
N ALA A 162 7.97 -9.68 12.28
CA ALA A 162 6.81 -10.57 12.24
C ALA A 162 7.14 -12.05 12.45
N SER A 163 8.41 -12.45 12.42
CA SER A 163 8.85 -13.83 12.72
C SER A 163 8.38 -14.33 14.09
N HIS A 164 8.12 -13.43 15.04
CA HIS A 164 7.60 -13.75 16.38
C HIS A 164 6.10 -14.08 16.41
N TRP A 165 5.32 -13.72 15.38
CA TRP A 165 3.86 -13.96 15.33
C TRP A 165 3.32 -14.47 13.99
N ALA A 166 4.20 -14.72 13.02
CA ALA A 166 3.87 -15.38 11.76
C ALA A 166 3.47 -16.85 11.97
N PRO A 167 2.88 -17.53 10.96
CA PRO A 167 2.59 -18.95 11.05
C PRO A 167 3.82 -19.75 11.47
N ASN A 168 3.62 -20.77 12.31
CA ASN A 168 4.66 -21.59 12.95
C ASN A 168 5.49 -20.90 14.06
N ALA A 169 5.25 -19.62 14.38
CA ALA A 169 5.87 -18.99 15.53
C ALA A 169 5.37 -19.61 16.85
N THR A 170 6.30 -19.97 17.74
CA THR A 170 5.98 -20.60 19.03
C THR A 170 5.53 -19.60 20.10
N GLU A 171 5.77 -18.31 19.88
CA GLU A 171 5.53 -17.23 20.84
C GLU A 171 4.19 -16.50 20.60
N SER A 172 3.49 -16.81 19.50
CA SER A 172 2.25 -16.12 19.15
C SER A 172 1.06 -16.59 19.99
N PRO A 173 0.38 -15.71 20.75
CA PRO A 173 -0.84 -16.07 21.47
C PRO A 173 -2.08 -16.09 20.56
N HIS A 174 -1.93 -15.76 19.27
CA HIS A 174 -3.03 -15.61 18.32
C HIS A 174 -2.79 -16.45 17.07
N VAL A 175 -3.86 -16.89 16.41
CA VAL A 175 -3.78 -17.69 15.18
C VAL A 175 -3.63 -16.77 13.98
N PRO A 176 -2.46 -16.74 13.31
CA PRO A 176 -2.28 -15.98 12.09
C PRO A 176 -2.95 -16.66 10.89
N PHE A 177 -3.34 -15.86 9.90
CA PHE A 177 -3.73 -16.33 8.58
C PHE A 177 -3.22 -15.38 7.49
N TRP A 178 -2.99 -15.92 6.30
CA TRP A 178 -2.60 -15.15 5.13
C TRP A 178 -3.83 -14.61 4.39
N ALA A 179 -3.81 -13.33 4.05
CA ALA A 179 -4.86 -12.68 3.26
C ALA A 179 -4.24 -11.86 2.13
N GLN A 180 -4.72 -12.07 0.90
CA GLN A 180 -4.30 -11.32 -0.28
C GLN A 180 -5.34 -10.25 -0.59
N PHE A 181 -4.91 -9.00 -0.72
CA PHE A 181 -5.79 -7.88 -1.05
C PHE A 181 -5.73 -7.59 -2.56
N SER A 182 -6.84 -7.86 -3.24
CA SER A 182 -7.05 -7.59 -4.66
C SER A 182 -7.60 -6.17 -4.84
N VAL A 183 -6.98 -5.38 -5.72
CA VAL A 183 -7.34 -3.96 -5.93
C VAL A 183 -8.39 -3.81 -7.03
N ASP A 184 -9.57 -3.31 -6.65
CA ASP A 184 -10.68 -3.06 -7.57
C ASP A 184 -10.70 -1.62 -8.10
N LYS A 185 -10.28 -0.65 -7.28
CA LYS A 185 -10.31 0.77 -7.64
C LYS A 185 -9.30 1.57 -6.84
N VAL A 186 -8.76 2.64 -7.43
CA VAL A 186 -7.76 3.49 -6.78
C VAL A 186 -8.17 4.94 -6.79
N TYR A 187 -7.99 5.60 -5.65
CA TYR A 187 -8.08 7.05 -5.53
C TYR A 187 -6.73 7.62 -5.10
N TRP A 188 -6.23 8.57 -5.87
CA TRP A 188 -4.93 9.20 -5.68
C TRP A 188 -5.08 10.67 -5.33
N ILE A 189 -4.26 11.10 -4.38
CA ILE A 189 -4.00 12.51 -4.10
C ILE A 189 -2.49 12.67 -4.12
N GLY A 190 -1.92 13.24 -5.18
CA GLY A 190 -0.49 13.58 -5.20
C GLY A 190 -0.19 14.77 -4.28
N GLY A 191 -1.15 15.66 -4.09
CA GLY A 191 -1.05 16.81 -3.21
C GLY A 191 -2.17 17.79 -3.56
N PHE A 192 -2.74 18.45 -2.56
CA PHE A 192 -3.66 19.56 -2.71
C PHE A 192 -2.95 20.75 -3.37
N GLY A 193 -3.49 21.21 -4.50
CA GLY A 193 -3.00 22.41 -5.18
C GLY A 193 -3.14 22.32 -6.69
N ASP A 194 -2.30 23.08 -7.37
CA ASP A 194 -2.20 23.29 -8.80
C ASP A 194 -1.11 22.45 -9.50
N GLU A 195 -0.38 21.62 -8.75
CA GLU A 195 0.79 20.90 -9.26
C GLU A 195 0.55 19.41 -9.54
N HIS A 196 -0.31 18.75 -8.74
CA HIS A 196 -0.43 17.28 -8.72
C HIS A 196 -1.82 16.81 -9.12
N TYR A 197 -1.87 15.62 -9.72
CA TYR A 197 -3.11 14.94 -10.05
C TYR A 197 -3.84 14.54 -8.77
N ILE A 198 -5.16 14.74 -8.78
CA ILE A 198 -6.08 14.20 -7.79
C ILE A 198 -7.21 13.54 -8.57
N GLY A 199 -7.41 12.24 -8.37
CA GLY A 199 -8.42 11.54 -9.15
C GLY A 199 -8.40 10.04 -9.00
N TRP A 200 -9.20 9.42 -9.86
CA TRP A 200 -9.45 7.98 -9.86
C TRP A 200 -8.62 7.29 -10.93
N PHE A 201 -8.09 6.11 -10.58
CA PHE A 201 -7.62 5.12 -11.55
C PHE A 201 -8.55 3.90 -11.49
N ASP A 202 -8.82 3.33 -12.66
CA ASP A 202 -9.54 2.05 -12.73
C ASP A 202 -8.59 0.86 -12.49
N SER A 203 -9.20 -0.32 -12.31
CA SER A 203 -8.47 -1.56 -12.04
C SER A 203 -7.49 -1.91 -13.17
N ASN A 204 -7.84 -1.68 -14.44
CA ASN A 204 -6.97 -2.02 -15.57
C ASN A 204 -5.75 -1.09 -15.62
N GLU A 205 -5.96 0.22 -15.45
CA GLU A 205 -4.87 1.21 -15.33
C GLU A 205 -3.90 0.80 -14.23
N TRP A 206 -4.42 0.51 -13.03
CA TRP A 206 -3.64 0.09 -11.88
C TRP A 206 -2.80 -1.17 -12.14
N HIS A 207 -3.44 -2.25 -12.60
CA HIS A 207 -2.76 -3.52 -12.85
C HIS A 207 -1.73 -3.44 -13.98
N THR A 208 -1.95 -2.55 -14.96
CA THR A 208 -0.98 -2.33 -16.05
C THR A 208 0.26 -1.64 -15.52
N ALA A 209 0.10 -0.56 -14.74
CA ALA A 209 1.21 0.18 -14.16
C ALA A 209 2.03 -0.65 -13.15
N LEU A 210 1.38 -1.54 -12.39
CA LEU A 210 2.08 -2.51 -11.53
C LEU A 210 3.02 -3.42 -12.31
N LYS A 211 2.53 -4.02 -13.41
CA LYS A 211 3.34 -4.91 -14.26
C LYS A 211 4.52 -4.20 -14.89
N GLU A 212 4.33 -2.95 -15.31
CA GLU A 212 5.41 -2.11 -15.85
C GLU A 212 6.46 -1.76 -14.79
N HIS A 213 6.02 -1.45 -13.56
CA HIS A 213 6.92 -1.18 -12.44
C HIS A 213 7.79 -2.40 -12.11
N HIS A 214 7.19 -3.57 -11.95
CA HIS A 214 7.93 -4.82 -11.70
C HIS A 214 8.92 -5.16 -12.82
N SER A 215 8.51 -5.00 -14.09
CA SER A 215 9.40 -5.25 -15.23
C SER A 215 10.62 -4.32 -15.22
N SER A 216 10.43 -3.07 -14.81
CA SER A 216 11.51 -2.08 -14.68
C SER A 216 12.46 -2.40 -13.53
N ASP A 217 11.94 -2.85 -12.38
CA ASP A 217 12.75 -3.24 -11.22
C ASP A 217 13.61 -4.48 -11.54
N VAL A 218 13.03 -5.48 -12.20
CA VAL A 218 13.77 -6.68 -12.64
C VAL A 218 14.89 -6.29 -13.60
N HIS A 219 14.62 -5.41 -14.56
CA HIS A 219 15.65 -4.96 -15.51
C HIS A 219 16.79 -4.21 -14.79
N HIS A 220 16.46 -3.33 -13.85
CA HIS A 220 17.45 -2.61 -13.05
C HIS A 220 18.29 -3.57 -12.18
N GLN A 221 17.67 -4.55 -11.51
CA GLN A 221 18.40 -5.56 -10.74
C GLN A 221 19.36 -6.38 -11.63
N LEU A 222 18.92 -6.76 -12.83
CA LEU A 222 19.77 -7.47 -13.79
C LEU A 222 20.96 -6.62 -14.24
N GLU A 223 20.77 -5.35 -14.58
CA GLU A 223 21.86 -4.45 -14.97
C GLU A 223 22.92 -4.25 -13.87
N HIS A 224 22.52 -4.15 -12.60
CA HIS A 224 23.47 -4.04 -11.47
C HIS A 224 24.12 -5.37 -11.08
N SER A 225 23.56 -6.50 -11.49
CA SER A 225 24.12 -7.83 -11.24
C SER A 225 25.15 -8.29 -12.28
N VAL A 226 25.28 -7.58 -13.41
CA VAL A 226 26.35 -7.84 -14.40
C VAL A 226 27.66 -7.22 -13.91
N PRO A 227 28.73 -8.01 -13.68
CA PRO A 227 30.03 -7.46 -13.34
C PRO A 227 30.51 -6.56 -14.48
N ARG A 228 30.76 -5.27 -14.20
CA ARG A 228 31.46 -4.40 -15.15
C ARG A 228 32.87 -4.96 -15.33
N PHE A 229 33.09 -5.70 -16.40
CA PHE A 229 34.44 -6.04 -16.86
C PHE A 229 35.16 -4.73 -17.21
N VAL A 230 36.05 -4.30 -16.31
CA VAL A 230 37.03 -3.27 -16.59
C VAL A 230 38.10 -3.94 -17.44
N ILE A 231 38.09 -3.67 -18.75
CA ILE A 231 39.22 -4.02 -19.61
C ILE A 231 40.33 -3.03 -19.28
N GLN A 232 41.43 -3.53 -18.69
CA GLN A 232 42.70 -2.81 -18.51
C GLN A 232 43.45 -2.68 -19.83
#